data_AF-A0A947SYZ6-F1
#
_entry.id   AF-A0A947SYZ6-F1
#
_cell.length_a   1.000
_cell.length_b   1.000
_cell.length_c   1.000
_cell.angle_alpha   90.00
_cell.angle_beta   90.00
_cell.angle_gamma   90.00
#
_symmetry.space_group_name_H-M   'P 1'
#
loop_
_entity.id
_entity.type
_entity.pdbx_description
1 polymer ?
#
loop_
_entity_poly.entity_id
_entity_poly.type
_entity_poly.pdbx_seq_one_letter_code
_entity_poly.pdbx_strand_id
1 'polypeptide(L)'
;MNKVISAVEILQRGFEKELLPYYIIALSYILVVFSYPMPPSPGIVEALMGVGLVVACLLILIELKREYLGRSKYISISLGAGSLLVIYPTIHGVVNGLGIAQISRDLLPMVFIAILVPLISYGVKNEQRGKVGGILLASVLFVGAISPIEFIADMKDEFGSMGALSSAFDATYSNPENIQVPTIKEAAAPTAAAPTAATTAPNTFSVRALHMFEPAVIFAAIYCGCLLVLAAMRRQYLQMALCATVVIIALYGFATLRLRAPVGLFAASVLIFIIYMSLHSSSAKERFAITAVVISFCVLGGIVFKDIWWGLIEKTLLVGANGKLEEWAAIFQLMGDRVSNLLFGIGWGAEFVPDYQTQPVRYTHSLISFVLLKSGLLGLLLLALVYGRLIFRQFAQYRNAKIEYEQLALILAGAAVLLIGLAFQPTYKMLGFSLAISILLIMQAKLSRAA
;
A
#
# COMPACT_ATOMS: atom_id res chain seq x y z
N MET A 1 14.42 24.57 -3.64
CA MET A 1 14.27 25.46 -4.82
C MET A 1 14.86 24.86 -6.08
N ASN A 2 16.16 24.50 -6.14
CA ASN A 2 16.78 23.96 -7.37
C ASN A 2 16.12 22.67 -7.93
N LYS A 3 15.58 21.78 -7.08
CA LYS A 3 14.83 20.60 -7.54
C LYS A 3 13.41 20.93 -8.07
N VAL A 4 12.82 22.03 -7.61
CA VAL A 4 11.51 22.51 -8.08
C VAL A 4 11.68 23.26 -9.40
N ILE A 5 12.74 24.07 -9.52
CA ILE A 5 13.14 24.71 -10.79
C ILE A 5 13.48 23.63 -11.83
N SER A 6 14.17 22.55 -11.45
CA SER A 6 14.40 21.44 -12.40
C SER A 6 13.10 20.73 -12.78
N ALA A 7 12.09 20.67 -11.91
CA ALA A 7 10.78 20.10 -12.25
C ALA A 7 10.03 20.97 -13.29
N VAL A 8 10.17 22.29 -13.20
CA VAL A 8 9.61 23.24 -14.19
C VAL A 8 10.39 23.20 -15.50
N GLU A 9 11.71 23.10 -15.48
CA GLU A 9 12.52 22.90 -16.69
C GLU A 9 12.22 21.56 -17.38
N ILE A 10 11.89 20.51 -16.60
CA ILE A 10 11.44 19.22 -17.13
C ILE A 10 10.09 19.38 -17.84
N LEU A 11 9.16 20.20 -17.33
CA LEU A 11 7.91 20.52 -18.03
C LEU A 11 8.14 21.30 -19.34
N GLN A 12 9.20 22.11 -19.40
CA GLN A 12 9.55 22.89 -20.60
C GLN A 12 10.29 22.09 -21.68
N ARG A 13 10.98 20.98 -21.35
CA ARG A 13 11.80 20.20 -22.29
C ARG A 13 11.02 19.31 -23.27
N GLY A 14 9.70 19.42 -23.31
CA GLY A 14 8.84 18.61 -24.16
C GLY A 14 8.66 17.19 -23.60
N PHE A 15 7.51 16.58 -23.91
CA PHE A 15 7.22 15.21 -23.49
C PHE A 15 8.19 14.23 -24.15
N GLU A 16 9.10 13.65 -23.36
CA GLU A 16 9.92 12.52 -23.78
C GLU A 16 8.98 11.34 -24.04
N LYS A 17 8.82 10.94 -25.32
CA LYS A 17 7.90 9.85 -25.71
C LYS A 17 8.15 8.54 -24.95
N GLU A 18 9.39 8.27 -24.58
CA GLU A 18 9.79 7.08 -23.80
C GLU A 18 9.27 7.11 -22.35
N LEU A 19 8.90 8.28 -21.82
CA LEU A 19 8.32 8.40 -20.48
C LEU A 19 6.79 8.32 -20.48
N LEU A 20 6.15 8.32 -21.66
CA LEU A 20 4.70 8.30 -21.82
C LEU A 20 4.00 7.19 -21.01
N PRO A 21 4.47 5.93 -20.97
CA PRO A 21 3.78 4.88 -20.21
C PRO A 21 3.72 5.20 -18.71
N TYR A 22 4.79 5.80 -18.17
CA TYR A 22 4.89 6.13 -16.75
C TYR A 22 4.06 7.36 -16.39
N TYR A 23 3.91 8.33 -17.30
CA TYR A 23 2.94 9.42 -17.13
C TYR A 23 1.51 8.90 -17.10
N ILE A 24 1.17 7.94 -17.98
CA ILE A 24 -0.16 7.32 -17.98
C ILE A 24 -0.41 6.56 -16.67
N ILE A 25 0.58 5.82 -16.15
CA ILE A 25 0.48 5.15 -14.85
C ILE A 25 0.25 6.15 -13.72
N ALA A 26 1.07 7.22 -13.67
CA ALA A 26 0.96 8.23 -12.64
C ALA A 26 -0.39 8.96 -12.69
N LEU A 27 -0.87 9.31 -13.88
CA LEU A 27 -2.18 9.93 -14.06
C LEU A 27 -3.32 8.98 -13.65
N SER A 28 -3.25 7.72 -14.10
CA SER A 28 -4.22 6.68 -13.71
C SER A 28 -4.24 6.46 -12.20
N TYR A 29 -3.11 6.60 -11.53
CA TYR A 29 -3.06 6.49 -10.07
C TYR A 29 -3.60 7.74 -9.36
N ILE A 30 -3.33 8.94 -9.86
CA ILE A 30 -3.88 10.18 -9.29
C ILE A 30 -5.42 10.16 -9.30
N LEU A 31 -6.04 9.51 -10.30
CA LEU A 31 -7.49 9.34 -10.35
C LEU A 31 -8.08 8.56 -9.15
N VAL A 32 -7.26 7.84 -8.36
CA VAL A 32 -7.69 7.21 -7.10
C VAL A 32 -8.30 8.22 -6.14
N VAL A 33 -7.82 9.47 -6.15
CA VAL A 33 -8.37 10.55 -5.33
C VAL A 33 -9.86 10.79 -5.63
N PHE A 34 -10.26 10.65 -6.89
CA PHE A 34 -11.65 10.85 -7.33
C PHE A 34 -12.46 9.55 -7.39
N SER A 35 -11.92 8.46 -6.85
CA SER A 35 -12.51 7.12 -6.92
C SER A 35 -12.68 6.56 -5.51
N TYR A 36 -13.55 5.57 -5.37
CA TYR A 36 -13.63 4.81 -4.14
C TYR A 36 -12.57 3.72 -4.13
N PRO A 37 -11.83 3.54 -3.03
CA PRO A 37 -10.94 2.40 -2.91
C PRO A 37 -11.78 1.11 -2.95
N MET A 38 -11.70 0.37 -4.06
CA MET A 38 -12.48 -0.84 -4.34
C MET A 38 -14.00 -0.61 -4.43
N PRO A 39 -14.52 0.07 -5.48
CA PRO A 39 -15.95 0.27 -5.58
C PRO A 39 -16.67 -1.08 -5.80
N PRO A 40 -17.91 -1.24 -5.29
CA PRO A 40 -18.69 -2.46 -5.49
C PRO A 40 -18.98 -2.72 -6.99
N SER A 41 -19.06 -1.64 -7.77
CA SER A 41 -19.18 -1.63 -9.23
C SER A 41 -18.23 -0.59 -9.82
N PRO A 42 -17.42 -0.92 -10.84
CA PRO A 42 -16.54 0.06 -11.48
C PRO A 42 -17.37 1.16 -12.15
N GLY A 43 -17.11 2.41 -11.80
CA GLY A 43 -17.65 3.59 -12.45
C GLY A 43 -16.78 4.04 -13.62
N ILE A 44 -17.07 5.24 -14.15
CA ILE A 44 -16.32 5.83 -15.27
C ILE A 44 -14.86 6.10 -14.87
N VAL A 45 -14.62 6.57 -13.64
CA VAL A 45 -13.27 6.85 -13.14
C VAL A 45 -12.44 5.57 -13.10
N GLU A 46 -12.98 4.49 -12.53
CA GLU A 46 -12.27 3.21 -12.46
C GLU A 46 -12.07 2.57 -13.83
N ALA A 47 -13.02 2.75 -14.76
CA ALA A 47 -12.83 2.34 -16.14
C ALA A 47 -11.68 3.10 -16.81
N LEU A 48 -11.60 4.43 -16.64
CA LEU A 48 -10.51 5.25 -17.17
C LEU A 48 -9.16 4.84 -16.57
N MET A 49 -9.12 4.61 -15.26
CA MET A 49 -7.92 4.09 -14.57
C MET A 49 -7.49 2.75 -15.16
N GLY A 50 -8.43 1.81 -15.29
CA GLY A 50 -8.17 0.48 -15.84
C GLY A 50 -7.64 0.54 -17.28
N VAL A 51 -8.28 1.32 -18.15
CA VAL A 51 -7.84 1.51 -19.54
C VAL A 51 -6.45 2.15 -19.58
N GLY A 52 -6.20 3.19 -18.80
CA GLY A 52 -4.89 3.84 -18.72
C GLY A 52 -3.78 2.86 -18.31
N LEU A 53 -4.00 2.07 -17.28
CA LEU A 53 -3.04 1.06 -16.82
C LEU A 53 -2.78 -0.03 -17.88
N VAL A 54 -3.82 -0.51 -18.56
CA VAL A 54 -3.67 -1.50 -19.64
C VAL A 54 -2.83 -0.92 -20.78
N VAL A 55 -3.14 0.30 -21.23
CA VAL A 55 -2.38 0.98 -22.29
C VAL A 55 -0.92 1.15 -21.88
N ALA A 56 -0.67 1.62 -20.65
CA ALA A 56 0.70 1.79 -20.16
C ALA A 56 1.47 0.47 -20.09
N CYS A 57 0.86 -0.60 -19.56
CA CYS A 57 1.46 -1.93 -19.53
C CYS A 57 1.82 -2.45 -20.92
N LEU A 58 0.93 -2.25 -21.91
CA LEU A 58 1.18 -2.64 -23.30
C LEU A 58 2.36 -1.87 -23.90
N LEU A 59 2.45 -0.57 -23.65
CA LEU A 59 3.59 0.23 -24.13
C LEU A 59 4.91 -0.24 -23.50
N ILE A 60 4.95 -0.48 -22.19
CA ILE A 60 6.14 -1.00 -21.50
C ILE A 60 6.50 -2.39 -22.05
N LEU A 61 5.52 -3.25 -22.31
CA LEU A 61 5.75 -4.57 -22.90
C LEU A 61 6.34 -4.49 -24.31
N ILE A 62 5.88 -3.55 -25.13
CA ILE A 62 6.42 -3.31 -26.48
C ILE A 62 7.89 -2.87 -26.39
N GLU A 63 8.22 -1.95 -25.48
CA GLU A 63 9.59 -1.50 -25.23
C GLU A 63 10.49 -2.64 -24.74
N LEU A 64 10.03 -3.40 -23.73
CA LEU A 64 10.72 -4.58 -23.21
C LEU A 64 10.96 -5.62 -24.32
N LYS A 65 9.98 -5.85 -25.20
CA LYS A 65 10.11 -6.76 -26.33
C LYS A 65 11.17 -6.29 -27.32
N ARG A 66 11.22 -4.99 -27.63
CA ARG A 66 12.24 -4.45 -28.55
C ARG A 66 13.66 -4.58 -28.00
N GLU A 67 13.83 -4.38 -26.70
CA GLU A 67 15.16 -4.29 -26.08
C GLU A 67 15.67 -5.65 -25.53
N TYR A 68 14.78 -6.51 -25.03
CA TYR A 68 15.17 -7.66 -24.20
C TYR A 68 14.71 -9.04 -24.68
N LEU A 69 13.85 -9.15 -25.71
CA LEU A 69 13.42 -10.46 -26.24
C LEU A 69 14.62 -11.15 -26.94
N GLY A 70 15.47 -11.79 -26.14
CA GLY A 70 16.69 -12.48 -26.55
C GLY A 70 17.85 -12.43 -25.55
N ARG A 71 17.87 -11.48 -24.59
CA ARG A 71 19.07 -11.25 -23.76
C ARG A 71 18.96 -11.58 -22.27
N SER A 72 17.77 -11.57 -21.67
CA SER A 72 17.62 -11.81 -20.22
C SER A 72 16.58 -12.88 -19.90
N LYS A 73 17.04 -14.11 -19.67
CA LYS A 73 16.21 -15.24 -19.20
C LYS A 73 15.38 -14.89 -17.98
N TYR A 74 15.88 -14.00 -17.13
CA TYR A 74 15.24 -13.63 -15.88
C TYR A 74 13.98 -12.79 -16.05
N ILE A 75 13.94 -11.88 -17.03
CA ILE A 75 12.74 -11.08 -17.30
C ILE A 75 11.61 -12.02 -17.73
N SER A 76 11.91 -12.96 -18.63
CA SER A 76 10.97 -13.98 -19.07
C SER A 76 10.48 -14.88 -17.93
N ILE A 77 11.36 -15.30 -17.02
CA ILE A 77 10.96 -16.11 -15.85
C ILE A 77 10.04 -15.32 -14.93
N SER A 78 10.37 -14.07 -14.58
CA SER A 78 9.54 -13.26 -13.68
C SER A 78 8.18 -12.92 -14.31
N LEU A 79 8.13 -12.51 -15.59
CA LEU A 79 6.87 -12.25 -16.27
C LEU A 79 6.05 -13.53 -16.51
N GLY A 80 6.71 -14.66 -16.80
CA GLY A 80 6.07 -15.96 -16.92
C GLY A 80 5.48 -16.43 -15.59
N ALA A 81 6.23 -16.31 -14.50
CA ALA A 81 5.74 -16.61 -13.15
C ALA A 81 4.57 -15.71 -12.74
N GLY A 82 4.65 -14.41 -13.01
CA GLY A 82 3.55 -13.47 -12.76
C GLY A 82 2.31 -13.79 -13.61
N SER A 83 2.50 -14.17 -14.87
CA SER A 83 1.39 -14.59 -15.75
C SER A 83 0.75 -15.88 -15.28
N LEU A 84 1.54 -16.87 -14.86
CA LEU A 84 1.03 -18.12 -14.29
C LEU A 84 0.28 -17.88 -12.98
N LEU A 85 0.78 -16.98 -12.12
CA LEU A 85 0.12 -16.60 -10.88
C LEU A 85 -1.27 -16.01 -11.13
N VAL A 86 -1.48 -15.33 -12.26
CA VAL A 86 -2.76 -14.74 -12.66
C VAL A 86 -3.66 -15.78 -13.36
N ILE A 87 -3.13 -16.47 -14.37
CA ILE A 87 -3.91 -17.36 -15.25
C ILE A 87 -4.36 -18.63 -14.52
N TYR A 88 -3.46 -19.27 -13.77
CA TYR A 88 -3.74 -20.58 -13.18
C TYR A 88 -4.94 -20.54 -12.21
N PRO A 89 -4.99 -19.64 -11.21
CA PRO A 89 -6.12 -19.59 -10.29
C PRO A 89 -7.39 -19.05 -10.95
N THR A 90 -7.28 -18.34 -12.09
CA THR A 90 -8.44 -17.94 -12.91
C THR A 90 -9.10 -19.18 -13.50
N ILE A 91 -8.33 -20.04 -14.16
CA ILE A 91 -8.83 -21.28 -14.76
C ILE A 91 -9.44 -22.16 -13.65
N HIS A 92 -8.75 -22.30 -12.53
CA HIS A 92 -9.25 -23.09 -11.40
C HIS A 92 -10.56 -22.54 -10.84
N GLY A 93 -10.69 -21.21 -10.72
CA GLY A 93 -11.93 -20.57 -10.29
C GLY A 93 -13.10 -20.80 -11.27
N VAL A 94 -12.85 -20.73 -12.58
CA VAL A 94 -13.85 -21.04 -13.61
C VAL A 94 -14.27 -22.51 -13.54
N VAL A 95 -13.32 -23.43 -13.42
CA VAL A 95 -13.60 -24.88 -13.30
C VAL A 95 -14.44 -25.20 -12.06
N ASN A 96 -14.22 -24.47 -10.96
CA ASN A 96 -15.00 -24.60 -9.73
C ASN A 96 -16.36 -23.87 -9.78
N GLY A 97 -16.74 -23.30 -10.92
CA GLY A 97 -18.03 -22.62 -11.09
C GLY A 97 -18.14 -21.28 -10.36
N LEU A 98 -17.02 -20.63 -10.02
CA LEU A 98 -17.03 -19.33 -9.36
C LEU A 98 -17.47 -18.24 -10.33
N GLY A 99 -18.20 -17.24 -9.82
CA GLY A 99 -18.77 -16.19 -10.66
C GLY A 99 -17.70 -15.28 -11.27
N ILE A 100 -17.88 -14.88 -12.54
CA ILE A 100 -16.95 -13.98 -13.25
C ILE A 100 -16.70 -12.69 -12.47
N ALA A 101 -17.74 -12.13 -11.84
CA ALA A 101 -17.62 -10.93 -11.01
C ALA A 101 -16.75 -11.15 -9.76
N GLN A 102 -16.78 -12.36 -9.18
CA GLN A 102 -15.95 -12.70 -8.02
C GLN A 102 -14.49 -12.90 -8.45
N ILE A 103 -14.29 -13.60 -9.57
CA ILE A 103 -12.98 -13.82 -10.17
C ILE A 103 -12.33 -12.48 -10.51
N SER A 104 -13.03 -11.56 -11.19
CA SER A 104 -12.48 -10.29 -11.64
C SER A 104 -12.04 -9.38 -10.49
N ARG A 105 -12.79 -9.39 -9.38
CA ARG A 105 -12.46 -8.63 -8.16
C ARG A 105 -11.14 -9.07 -7.51
N ASP A 106 -10.81 -10.35 -7.58
CA ASP A 106 -9.51 -10.85 -7.08
C ASP A 106 -8.39 -10.73 -8.11
N LEU A 107 -8.73 -10.86 -9.39
CA LEU A 107 -7.79 -10.82 -10.50
C LEU A 107 -7.11 -9.45 -10.63
N LEU A 108 -7.90 -8.37 -10.55
CA LEU A 108 -7.42 -7.02 -10.84
C LEU A 108 -6.25 -6.61 -9.92
N PRO A 109 -6.34 -6.75 -8.59
CA PRO A 109 -5.19 -6.43 -7.74
C PRO A 109 -3.98 -7.34 -7.97
N MET A 110 -4.22 -8.60 -8.32
CA MET A 110 -3.14 -9.54 -8.61
C MET A 110 -2.40 -9.19 -9.89
N VAL A 111 -3.07 -8.60 -10.89
CA VAL A 111 -2.39 -8.03 -12.06
C VAL A 111 -1.46 -6.88 -11.66
N PHE A 112 -1.88 -6.01 -10.73
CA PHE A 112 -1.02 -4.92 -10.25
C PHE A 112 0.24 -5.47 -9.56
N ILE A 113 0.08 -6.46 -8.69
CA ILE A 113 1.19 -7.07 -7.95
C ILE A 113 2.10 -7.89 -8.90
N ALA A 114 1.53 -8.85 -9.61
CA ALA A 114 2.28 -9.88 -10.33
C ALA A 114 2.83 -9.41 -11.68
N ILE A 115 2.20 -8.41 -12.31
CA ILE A 115 2.56 -7.97 -13.68
C ILE A 115 3.09 -6.53 -13.67
N LEU A 116 2.35 -5.57 -13.09
CA LEU A 116 2.75 -4.16 -13.14
C LEU A 116 4.09 -3.90 -12.43
N VAL A 117 4.32 -4.51 -11.26
CA VAL A 117 5.58 -4.32 -10.52
C VAL A 117 6.80 -4.81 -11.32
N PRO A 118 6.84 -6.04 -11.86
CA PRO A 118 7.93 -6.46 -12.74
C PRO A 118 8.06 -5.62 -14.01
N LEU A 119 6.95 -5.24 -14.64
CA LEU A 119 6.98 -4.41 -15.85
C LEU A 119 7.66 -3.07 -15.61
N ILE A 120 7.30 -2.36 -14.54
CA ILE A 120 7.96 -1.10 -14.18
C ILE A 120 9.43 -1.37 -13.82
N SER A 121 9.70 -2.39 -13.00
CA SER A 121 11.04 -2.68 -12.49
C SER A 121 12.05 -3.07 -13.57
N TYR A 122 11.59 -3.70 -14.66
CA TYR A 122 12.42 -4.14 -15.78
C TYR A 122 12.35 -3.20 -16.98
N GLY A 123 11.22 -2.55 -17.23
CA GLY A 123 11.02 -1.67 -18.39
C GLY A 123 11.77 -0.35 -18.29
N VAL A 124 12.05 0.12 -17.07
CA VAL A 124 12.73 1.41 -16.88
C VAL A 124 14.23 1.29 -17.16
N LYS A 125 14.68 1.96 -18.23
CA LYS A 125 16.10 2.10 -18.58
C LYS A 125 16.88 2.78 -17.45
N ASN A 126 18.15 2.42 -17.29
CA ASN A 126 18.98 2.90 -16.18
C ASN A 126 19.05 4.44 -16.11
N GLU A 127 19.18 5.10 -17.25
CA GLU A 127 19.21 6.57 -17.41
C GLU A 127 17.87 7.25 -17.08
N GLN A 128 16.75 6.52 -17.19
CA GLN A 128 15.40 7.02 -16.92
C GLN A 128 14.94 6.78 -15.48
N ARG A 129 15.57 5.86 -14.73
CA ARG A 129 15.16 5.49 -13.36
C ARG A 129 14.93 6.66 -12.42
N GLY A 130 15.77 7.68 -12.49
CA GLY A 130 15.62 8.89 -11.68
C GLY A 130 14.35 9.69 -12.03
N LYS A 131 14.05 9.83 -13.33
CA LYS A 131 12.86 10.56 -13.81
C LYS A 131 11.58 9.77 -13.53
N VAL A 132 11.54 8.50 -13.91
CA VAL A 132 10.39 7.62 -13.67
C VAL A 132 10.11 7.47 -12.18
N GLY A 133 11.16 7.21 -11.38
CA GLY A 133 11.05 7.19 -9.92
C GLY A 133 10.49 8.48 -9.36
N GLY A 134 10.95 9.65 -9.85
CA GLY A 134 10.41 10.94 -9.46
C GLY A 134 8.94 11.14 -9.82
N ILE A 135 8.52 10.74 -11.03
CA ILE A 135 7.12 10.84 -11.49
C ILE A 135 6.21 9.97 -10.60
N LEU A 136 6.58 8.71 -10.40
CA LEU A 136 5.80 7.79 -9.57
C LEU A 136 5.78 8.23 -8.11
N LEU A 137 6.93 8.63 -7.55
CA LEU A 137 7.02 9.16 -6.19
C LEU A 137 6.12 10.40 -6.01
N ALA A 138 6.13 11.34 -6.96
CA ALA A 138 5.26 12.50 -6.90
C ALA A 138 3.77 12.11 -6.89
N SER A 139 3.36 11.16 -7.71
CA SER A 139 1.97 10.66 -7.72
C SER A 139 1.59 9.98 -6.39
N VAL A 140 2.47 9.16 -5.82
CA VAL A 140 2.26 8.52 -4.51
C VAL A 140 2.19 9.53 -3.38
N LEU A 141 3.07 10.53 -3.36
CA LEU A 141 3.00 11.59 -2.35
C LEU A 141 1.75 12.47 -2.52
N PHE A 142 1.31 12.72 -3.75
CA PHE A 142 0.08 13.46 -4.01
C PHE A 142 -1.14 12.72 -3.45
N VAL A 143 -1.35 11.46 -3.86
CA VAL A 143 -2.47 10.65 -3.35
C VAL A 143 -2.38 10.51 -1.83
N GLY A 144 -1.20 10.21 -1.28
CA GLY A 144 -1.00 10.05 0.15
C GLY A 144 -1.23 11.32 0.98
N ALA A 145 -1.09 12.50 0.39
CA ALA A 145 -1.40 13.78 1.04
C ALA A 145 -2.87 14.18 0.92
N ILE A 146 -3.52 13.85 -0.21
CA ILE A 146 -4.93 14.23 -0.45
C ILE A 146 -5.91 13.25 0.21
N SER A 147 -5.66 11.94 0.16
CA SER A 147 -6.59 10.94 0.73
C SER A 147 -6.94 11.18 2.20
N PRO A 148 -6.01 11.59 3.09
CA PRO A 148 -6.36 11.92 4.48
C PRO A 148 -7.20 13.19 4.61
N ILE A 149 -7.03 14.16 3.71
CA ILE A 149 -7.83 15.40 3.70
C ILE A 149 -9.27 15.08 3.30
N GLU A 150 -9.45 14.29 2.25
CA GLU A 150 -10.77 13.82 1.82
C GLU A 150 -11.47 13.03 2.92
N PHE A 151 -10.75 12.10 3.56
CA PHE A 151 -11.27 11.39 4.71
C PHE A 151 -11.77 12.34 5.80
N ILE A 152 -10.97 13.32 6.22
CA ILE A 152 -11.38 14.26 7.28
C ILE A 152 -12.60 15.09 6.86
N ALA A 153 -12.64 15.56 5.61
CA ALA A 153 -13.76 16.32 5.08
C ALA A 153 -15.05 15.48 5.08
N ASP A 154 -14.97 14.28 4.52
CA ASP A 154 -16.08 13.32 4.45
C ASP A 154 -16.61 12.93 5.84
N MET A 155 -15.71 12.72 6.80
CA MET A 155 -16.07 12.37 8.16
C MET A 155 -16.69 13.54 8.92
N LYS A 156 -16.24 14.77 8.64
CA LYS A 156 -16.88 15.96 9.20
C LYS A 156 -18.29 16.14 8.66
N ASP A 157 -18.51 15.88 7.37
CA ASP A 157 -19.83 15.98 6.76
C ASP A 157 -20.79 14.91 7.31
N GLU A 158 -20.29 13.69 7.58
CA GLU A 158 -21.11 12.57 8.06
C GLU A 158 -21.36 12.62 9.59
N PHE A 159 -20.38 13.00 10.40
CA PHE A 159 -20.48 12.99 11.88
C PHE A 159 -20.57 14.38 12.51
N GLY A 160 -20.52 15.45 11.71
CA GLY A 160 -20.44 16.84 12.16
C GLY A 160 -19.07 17.24 12.74
N SER A 161 -18.34 16.30 13.35
CA SER A 161 -16.98 16.51 13.84
C SER A 161 -16.21 15.18 13.97
N MET A 162 -14.88 15.28 13.95
CA MET A 162 -13.99 14.14 14.20
C MET A 162 -14.05 13.63 15.65
N GLY A 163 -14.44 14.49 16.60
CA GLY A 163 -14.70 14.10 17.99
C GLY A 163 -15.91 13.19 18.09
N ALA A 164 -17.01 13.56 17.42
CA ALA A 164 -18.21 12.73 17.33
C ALA A 164 -17.93 11.39 16.65
N LEU A 165 -17.12 11.37 15.60
CA LEU A 165 -16.63 10.13 14.98
C LEU A 165 -15.87 9.26 15.99
N SER A 166 -14.91 9.84 16.72
CA SER A 166 -14.15 9.09 17.74
C SER A 166 -15.10 8.51 18.80
N SER A 167 -16.05 9.29 19.30
CA SER A 167 -17.05 8.81 20.27
C SER A 167 -17.94 7.70 19.71
N ALA A 168 -18.29 7.75 18.43
CA ALA A 168 -19.03 6.68 17.77
C ALA A 168 -18.22 5.37 17.70
N PHE A 169 -16.92 5.46 17.42
CA PHE A 169 -16.02 4.30 17.53
C PHE A 169 -15.93 3.77 18.96
N ASP A 170 -15.82 4.65 19.94
CA ASP A 170 -15.72 4.28 21.36
C ASP A 170 -16.99 3.56 21.84
N ALA A 171 -18.16 4.03 21.41
CA ALA A 171 -19.44 3.38 21.66
C ALA A 171 -19.51 1.99 21.00
N THR A 172 -18.92 1.83 19.80
CA THR A 172 -18.87 0.54 19.11
C THR A 172 -17.97 -0.46 19.84
N TYR A 173 -16.83 -0.01 20.37
CA TYR A 173 -15.87 -0.88 21.07
C TYR A 173 -16.25 -1.17 22.52
N SER A 174 -17.05 -0.33 23.17
CA SER A 174 -17.46 -0.50 24.57
C SER A 174 -18.62 -1.48 24.77
N ASN A 175 -19.35 -1.83 23.71
CA ASN A 175 -20.41 -2.83 23.77
C ASN A 175 -19.99 -4.10 22.99
N PRO A 176 -19.58 -5.19 23.68
CA PRO A 176 -19.17 -6.45 23.05
C PRO A 176 -20.20 -7.04 22.08
N GLU A 177 -21.50 -6.81 22.31
CA GLU A 177 -22.57 -7.26 21.42
C GLU A 177 -22.60 -6.45 20.11
N ASN A 178 -22.14 -5.19 20.15
CA ASN A 178 -21.91 -4.35 18.97
C ASN A 178 -20.52 -4.55 18.36
N ILE A 179 -19.64 -5.34 18.98
CA ILE A 179 -18.42 -5.90 18.36
C ILE A 179 -18.78 -7.18 17.59
N GLN A 180 -20.02 -7.33 17.11
CA GLN A 180 -20.10 -7.76 15.73
C GLN A 180 -19.44 -6.65 14.97
N VAL A 181 -18.14 -6.84 14.62
CA VAL A 181 -17.39 -5.98 13.69
C VAL A 181 -18.43 -5.41 12.74
N PRO A 182 -18.49 -4.09 12.50
CA PRO A 182 -19.19 -3.58 11.33
C PRO A 182 -18.46 -4.20 10.14
N THR A 183 -18.77 -5.46 9.92
CA THR A 183 -18.62 -6.26 8.74
C THR A 183 -19.20 -5.28 7.79
N ILE A 184 -18.36 -4.79 6.89
CA ILE A 184 -18.78 -3.96 5.77
C ILE A 184 -19.94 -4.77 5.21
N LYS A 185 -21.17 -4.44 5.64
CA LYS A 185 -22.37 -5.19 5.30
C LYS A 185 -22.43 -4.85 3.84
N GLU A 186 -21.92 -5.77 3.03
CA GLU A 186 -21.89 -5.63 1.61
C GLU A 186 -23.31 -5.22 1.26
N ALA A 187 -23.40 -4.08 0.59
CA ALA A 187 -24.57 -3.67 -0.17
C ALA A 187 -24.84 -4.66 -1.34
N ALA A 188 -24.57 -5.96 -1.15
CA ALA A 188 -24.50 -6.99 -2.16
C ALA A 188 -24.93 -8.35 -1.57
N ALA A 189 -26.17 -8.44 -1.13
CA ALA A 189 -26.97 -9.62 -1.41
C ALA A 189 -28.38 -9.13 -1.71
N PRO A 190 -28.84 -9.15 -2.98
CA PRO A 190 -30.25 -8.98 -3.26
C PRO A 190 -30.95 -10.24 -2.72
N THR A 191 -31.39 -10.20 -1.47
CA THR A 191 -32.44 -11.12 -1.03
C THR A 191 -33.62 -10.88 -1.96
N ALA A 192 -34.09 -11.94 -2.63
CA ALA A 192 -35.21 -11.92 -3.57
C ALA A 192 -36.57 -11.60 -2.91
N ALA A 193 -36.57 -10.92 -1.76
CA ALA A 193 -37.74 -10.34 -1.15
C ALA A 193 -37.97 -8.96 -1.77
N ALA A 194 -39.18 -8.75 -2.27
CA ALA A 194 -39.59 -7.52 -2.96
C ALA A 194 -39.15 -6.26 -2.19
N PRO A 195 -38.63 -5.23 -2.88
CA PRO A 195 -38.10 -4.04 -2.24
C PRO A 195 -39.24 -3.23 -1.63
N THR A 196 -39.35 -3.24 -0.31
CA THR A 196 -39.92 -2.09 0.39
C THR A 196 -38.92 -0.95 0.22
N ALA A 197 -39.38 0.15 -0.38
CA ALA A 197 -38.59 1.30 -0.84
C ALA A 197 -37.97 2.15 0.28
N ALA A 198 -37.36 1.52 1.29
CA ALA A 198 -36.40 2.14 2.17
C ALA A 198 -35.01 1.83 1.61
N THR A 199 -34.58 2.63 0.63
CA THR A 199 -33.20 2.74 0.17
C THR A 199 -32.29 3.04 1.36
N THR A 200 -31.85 2.02 2.07
CA THR A 200 -30.69 2.11 2.96
C THR A 200 -29.49 2.29 2.04
N ALA A 201 -29.13 3.56 1.81
CA ALA A 201 -27.91 3.91 1.11
C ALA A 201 -26.77 3.04 1.69
N PRO A 202 -25.93 2.44 0.81
CA PRO A 202 -24.78 1.66 1.27
C PRO A 202 -24.03 2.47 2.33
N ASN A 203 -23.64 1.86 3.45
CA ASN A 203 -22.93 2.52 4.55
C ASN A 203 -21.76 3.36 4.01
N THR A 204 -22.02 4.65 3.77
CA THR A 204 -21.11 5.59 3.10
C THR A 204 -19.80 5.71 3.86
N PHE A 205 -19.92 5.61 5.18
CA PHE A 205 -18.83 5.58 6.12
C PHE A 205 -17.72 4.57 5.79
N SER A 206 -18.08 3.30 5.55
CA SER A 206 -17.08 2.23 5.40
C SER A 206 -16.25 2.44 4.14
N VAL A 207 -16.87 2.93 3.06
CA VAL A 207 -16.22 3.21 1.79
C VAL A 207 -15.29 4.41 1.90
N ARG A 208 -15.73 5.48 2.59
CA ARG A 208 -14.94 6.71 2.77
C ARG A 208 -13.74 6.51 3.70
N ALA A 209 -13.89 5.69 4.75
CA ALA A 209 -12.80 5.32 5.63
C ALA A 209 -11.65 4.61 4.89
N LEU A 210 -11.93 3.94 3.74
CA LEU A 210 -10.91 3.23 2.96
C LEU A 210 -9.82 4.16 2.40
N HIS A 211 -10.07 5.46 2.22
CA HIS A 211 -9.03 6.41 1.78
C HIS A 211 -7.85 6.45 2.75
N MET A 212 -8.09 6.24 4.05
CA MET A 212 -7.01 6.16 5.05
C MET A 212 -6.22 4.85 5.00
N PHE A 213 -6.77 3.81 4.37
CA PHE A 213 -6.08 2.53 4.18
C PHE A 213 -5.26 2.50 2.89
N GLU A 214 -5.32 3.55 2.06
CA GLU A 214 -4.52 3.65 0.84
C GLU A 214 -3.01 3.60 1.21
N PRO A 215 -2.23 2.66 0.63
CA PRO A 215 -0.80 2.51 0.89
C PRO A 215 0.02 3.80 0.75
N ALA A 216 -0.41 4.71 -0.13
CA ALA A 216 0.23 6.01 -0.29
C ALA A 216 0.19 6.86 0.97
N VAL A 217 -0.84 6.74 1.82
CA VAL A 217 -0.95 7.54 3.04
C VAL A 217 0.17 7.20 4.02
N ILE A 218 0.37 5.91 4.32
CA ILE A 218 1.48 5.51 5.20
C ILE A 218 2.84 5.75 4.55
N PHE A 219 2.96 5.53 3.24
CA PHE A 219 4.17 5.82 2.50
C PHE A 219 4.55 7.30 2.63
N ALA A 220 3.60 8.20 2.35
CA ALA A 220 3.79 9.64 2.42
C ALA A 220 4.08 10.09 3.86
N ALA A 221 3.34 9.58 4.85
CA ALA A 221 3.60 9.87 6.26
C ALA A 221 5.05 9.53 6.65
N ILE A 222 5.53 8.32 6.35
CA ILE A 222 6.89 7.89 6.69
C ILE A 222 7.94 8.69 5.92
N TYR A 223 7.76 8.82 4.60
CA TYR A 223 8.72 9.51 3.75
C TYR A 223 8.86 10.99 4.14
N CYS A 224 7.73 11.69 4.30
CA CYS A 224 7.70 13.08 4.76
C CYS A 224 8.17 13.20 6.22
N GLY A 225 7.90 12.24 7.10
CA GLY A 225 8.43 12.21 8.46
C GLY A 225 9.96 12.16 8.51
N CYS A 226 10.57 11.30 7.70
CA CYS A 226 12.02 11.24 7.56
C CYS A 226 12.60 12.52 6.94
N LEU A 227 11.95 13.04 5.88
CA LEU A 227 12.36 14.30 5.25
C LEU A 227 12.19 15.52 6.17
N LEU A 228 11.22 15.52 7.08
CA LEU A 228 11.02 16.56 8.08
C LEU A 228 12.22 16.64 9.02
N VAL A 229 12.72 15.49 9.51
CA VAL A 229 13.95 15.42 10.32
C VAL A 229 15.13 15.99 9.55
N LEU A 230 15.30 15.56 8.29
CA LEU A 230 16.41 16.02 7.45
C LEU A 230 16.32 17.53 7.14
N ALA A 231 15.12 18.02 6.85
CA ALA A 231 14.86 19.44 6.60
C ALA A 231 15.10 20.30 7.84
N ALA A 232 14.75 19.80 9.04
CA ALA A 232 15.02 20.48 10.30
C ALA A 232 16.53 20.65 10.53
N MET A 233 17.31 19.59 10.31
CA MET A 233 18.77 19.67 10.41
C MET A 233 19.39 20.64 9.39
N ARG A 234 18.83 20.70 8.18
CA ARG A 234 19.26 21.62 7.11
C ARG A 234 18.64 23.02 7.22
N ARG A 235 17.81 23.28 8.23
CA ARG A 235 17.04 24.54 8.43
C ARG A 235 16.20 24.96 7.21
N GLN A 236 15.60 23.98 6.54
CA GLN A 236 14.77 24.17 5.34
C GLN A 236 13.30 24.36 5.72
N TYR A 237 12.96 25.51 6.28
CA TYR A 237 11.65 25.77 6.89
C TYR A 237 10.44 25.49 5.99
N LEU A 238 10.51 25.82 4.69
CA LEU A 238 9.41 25.52 3.76
C LEU A 238 9.19 24.01 3.60
N GLN A 239 10.27 23.24 3.45
CA GLN A 239 10.17 21.78 3.35
C GLN A 239 9.69 21.17 4.67
N MET A 240 10.14 21.71 5.81
CA MET A 240 9.63 21.31 7.12
C MET A 240 8.12 21.53 7.22
N ALA A 241 7.63 22.72 6.87
CA ALA A 241 6.20 23.04 6.93
C ALA A 241 5.38 22.06 6.07
N LEU A 242 5.76 21.87 4.80
CA LEU A 242 5.05 20.96 3.90
C LEU A 242 5.06 19.51 4.40
N CYS A 243 6.21 19.00 4.85
CA CYS A 243 6.30 17.64 5.36
C CYS A 243 5.53 17.47 6.68
N ALA A 244 5.59 18.46 7.57
CA ALA A 244 4.85 18.45 8.82
C ALA A 244 3.33 18.44 8.58
N THR A 245 2.83 19.21 7.60
CA THR A 245 1.41 19.19 7.23
C THR A 245 0.96 17.79 6.81
N VAL A 246 1.68 17.12 5.91
CA VAL A 246 1.35 15.75 5.46
C VAL A 246 1.37 14.77 6.64
N VAL A 247 2.41 14.82 7.48
CA VAL A 247 2.55 13.94 8.65
C VAL A 247 1.42 14.15 9.65
N ILE A 248 1.11 15.40 10.00
CA ILE A 248 0.07 15.71 11.00
C ILE A 248 -1.29 15.23 10.52
N ILE A 249 -1.66 15.51 9.26
CA ILE A 249 -2.96 15.12 8.72
C ILE A 249 -3.08 13.58 8.64
N ALA A 250 -2.04 12.89 8.15
CA ALA A 250 -2.05 11.43 8.07
C ALA A 250 -2.11 10.76 9.45
N LEU A 251 -1.30 11.21 10.41
CA LEU A 251 -1.31 10.69 11.78
C LEU A 251 -2.64 10.97 12.49
N TYR A 252 -3.23 12.12 12.25
CA TYR A 252 -4.55 12.46 12.79
C TYR A 252 -5.61 11.47 12.27
N GLY A 253 -5.66 11.21 10.96
CA GLY A 253 -6.58 10.22 10.40
C GLY A 253 -6.33 8.80 10.94
N PHE A 254 -5.06 8.38 11.07
CA PHE A 254 -4.72 7.09 11.66
C PHE A 254 -5.16 6.97 13.13
N ALA A 255 -4.99 8.04 13.90
CA ALA A 255 -5.41 8.09 15.29
C ALA A 255 -6.92 8.01 15.43
N THR A 256 -7.68 8.78 14.63
CA THR A 256 -9.15 8.74 14.66
C THR A 256 -9.70 7.35 14.33
N LEU A 257 -9.11 6.66 13.35
CA LEU A 257 -9.50 5.28 13.01
C LEU A 257 -8.85 4.21 13.92
N ARG A 258 -8.05 4.63 14.91
CA ARG A 258 -7.30 3.76 15.82
C ARG A 258 -6.50 2.68 15.06
N LEU A 259 -5.77 3.10 14.02
CA LEU A 259 -4.97 2.22 13.16
C LEU A 259 -3.59 1.97 13.78
N ARG A 260 -3.49 0.88 14.55
CA ARG A 260 -2.29 0.47 15.30
C ARG A 260 -1.05 0.27 14.43
N ALA A 261 -1.18 -0.50 13.34
CA ALA A 261 -0.03 -0.88 12.52
C ALA A 261 0.60 0.32 11.79
N PRO A 262 -0.18 1.21 11.12
CA PRO A 262 0.37 2.42 10.52
C PRO A 262 1.09 3.35 11.50
N VAL A 263 0.50 3.61 12.67
CA VAL A 263 1.12 4.47 13.70
C VAL A 263 2.43 3.85 14.21
N GLY A 264 2.41 2.55 14.54
CA GLY A 264 3.60 1.84 15.01
C GLY A 264 4.72 1.82 13.97
N LEU A 265 4.39 1.57 12.70
CA LEU A 265 5.38 1.56 11.61
C LEU A 265 5.91 2.95 11.28
N PHE A 266 5.09 3.99 11.40
CA PHE A 266 5.58 5.37 11.29
C PHE A 266 6.61 5.68 12.37
N ALA A 267 6.28 5.43 13.63
CA ALA A 267 7.16 5.70 14.76
C ALA A 267 8.47 4.90 14.65
N ALA A 268 8.38 3.60 14.35
CA ALA A 268 9.55 2.74 14.18
C ALA A 268 10.43 3.21 13.02
N SER A 269 9.85 3.57 11.87
CA SER A 269 10.60 4.02 10.70
C SER A 269 11.35 5.32 10.97
N VAL A 270 10.67 6.32 11.54
CA VAL A 270 11.30 7.59 11.90
C VAL A 270 12.40 7.38 12.94
N LEU A 271 12.18 6.50 13.93
CA LEU A 271 13.21 6.17 14.92
C LEU A 271 14.44 5.51 14.29
N ILE A 272 14.25 4.51 13.42
CA ILE A 272 15.33 3.85 12.68
C ILE A 272 16.11 4.88 11.84
N PHE A 273 15.39 5.78 11.16
CA PHE A 273 15.99 6.85 10.37
C PHE A 273 16.88 7.75 11.23
N ILE A 274 16.39 8.17 12.38
CA ILE A 274 17.13 9.05 13.28
C ILE A 274 18.35 8.35 13.89
N ILE A 275 18.20 7.09 14.33
CA ILE A 275 19.32 6.27 14.83
C ILE A 275 20.39 6.14 13.74
N TYR A 276 19.99 5.84 12.51
CA TYR A 276 20.92 5.73 11.39
C TYR A 276 21.69 7.04 11.16
N MET A 277 21.01 8.19 11.17
CA MET A 277 21.64 9.51 11.05
C MET A 277 22.63 9.78 12.20
N SER A 278 22.27 9.42 13.43
CA SER A 278 23.14 9.58 14.60
C SER A 278 24.41 8.74 14.49
N LEU A 279 24.28 7.47 14.08
CA LEU A 279 25.41 6.56 13.91
C LEU A 279 26.37 7.00 12.78
N HIS A 280 25.86 7.68 11.76
CA HIS A 280 26.65 8.11 10.59
C HIS A 280 27.06 9.59 10.61
N SER A 281 26.67 10.35 11.65
CA SER A 281 27.11 11.72 11.83
C SER A 281 28.56 11.77 12.33
N SER A 282 29.39 12.57 11.66
CA SER A 282 30.81 12.76 12.00
C SER A 282 31.00 13.60 13.27
N SER A 283 30.03 14.45 13.62
CA SER A 283 30.15 15.43 14.71
C SER A 283 29.42 14.97 15.97
N ALA A 284 30.12 14.98 17.13
CA ALA A 284 29.50 14.68 18.42
C ALA A 284 28.35 15.66 18.76
N LYS A 285 28.45 16.92 18.31
CA LYS A 285 27.40 17.94 18.51
C LYS A 285 26.12 17.59 17.73
N GLU A 286 26.27 17.10 16.51
CA GLU A 286 25.14 16.65 15.69
C GLU A 286 24.49 15.41 16.31
N ARG A 287 25.29 14.42 16.74
CA ARG A 287 24.77 13.25 17.47
C ARG A 287 23.99 13.64 18.72
N PHE A 288 24.52 14.57 19.51
CA PHE A 288 23.83 15.08 20.70
C PHE A 288 22.51 15.78 20.33
N ALA A 289 22.51 16.65 19.33
CA ALA A 289 21.31 17.34 18.87
C ALA A 289 20.25 16.36 18.35
N ILE A 290 20.66 15.36 17.58
CA ILE A 290 19.78 14.31 17.08
C ILE A 290 19.15 13.53 18.24
N THR A 291 19.96 13.06 19.19
CA THR A 291 19.48 12.33 20.36
C THR A 291 18.54 13.17 21.21
N ALA A 292 18.85 14.45 21.42
CA ALA A 292 17.97 15.38 22.14
C ALA A 292 16.61 15.50 21.43
N VAL A 293 16.60 15.64 20.10
CA VAL A 293 15.35 15.68 19.31
C VAL A 293 14.55 14.38 19.46
N VAL A 294 15.19 13.21 19.45
CA VAL A 294 14.49 11.92 19.69
C VAL A 294 13.86 11.89 21.07
N ILE A 295 14.62 12.24 22.11
CA ILE A 295 14.13 12.23 23.50
C ILE A 295 12.97 13.21 23.63
N SER A 296 13.12 14.43 23.12
CA SER A 296 12.05 15.44 23.11
C SER A 296 10.82 14.94 22.35
N PHE A 297 10.99 14.31 21.19
CA PHE A 297 9.88 13.75 20.42
C PHE A 297 9.17 12.62 21.17
N CYS A 298 9.91 11.70 21.80
CA CYS A 298 9.33 10.62 22.59
C CYS A 298 8.59 11.15 23.82
N VAL A 299 9.16 12.09 24.55
CA VAL A 299 8.57 12.68 25.76
C VAL A 299 7.35 13.53 25.41
N LEU A 300 7.51 14.51 24.51
CA LEU A 300 6.41 15.39 24.09
C LEU A 300 5.32 14.59 23.38
N GLY A 301 5.69 13.65 22.51
CA GLY A 301 4.74 12.77 21.82
C GLY A 301 3.97 11.89 22.80
N GLY A 302 4.61 11.35 23.83
CA GLY A 302 3.94 10.59 24.88
C GLY A 302 2.94 11.42 25.69
N ILE A 303 3.27 12.69 25.97
CA ILE A 303 2.40 13.61 26.71
C ILE A 303 1.24 14.10 25.84
N VAL A 304 1.54 14.64 24.66
CA VAL A 304 0.56 15.26 23.75
C VAL A 304 -0.40 14.22 23.19
N PHE A 305 0.06 13.01 22.91
CA PHE A 305 -0.74 11.94 22.31
C PHE A 305 -1.12 10.84 23.30
N LYS A 306 -1.09 11.12 24.61
CA LYS A 306 -1.38 10.14 25.66
C LYS A 306 -2.68 9.38 25.40
N ASP A 307 -3.76 10.08 25.08
CA ASP A 307 -5.09 9.48 24.90
C ASP A 307 -5.15 8.59 23.65
N ILE A 308 -4.44 8.97 22.59
CA ILE A 308 -4.31 8.17 21.38
C ILE A 308 -3.55 6.88 21.69
N TRP A 309 -2.40 6.98 22.38
CA TRP A 309 -1.62 5.80 22.77
C TRP A 309 -2.43 4.85 23.65
N TRP A 310 -3.12 5.40 24.65
CA TRP A 310 -3.96 4.62 25.54
C TRP A 310 -5.09 3.92 24.76
N GLY A 311 -5.79 4.63 23.87
CA GLY A 311 -6.82 4.03 23.02
C GLY A 311 -6.29 2.92 22.09
N LEU A 312 -5.06 3.04 21.59
CA LEU A 312 -4.41 1.98 20.79
C LEU A 312 -4.03 0.75 21.64
N ILE A 313 -3.57 0.97 22.87
CA ILE A 313 -3.26 -0.10 23.84
C ILE A 313 -4.54 -0.81 24.26
N GLU A 314 -5.56 -0.07 24.67
CA GLU A 314 -6.87 -0.60 25.05
C GLU A 314 -7.48 -1.43 23.91
N LYS A 315 -7.50 -0.89 22.68
CA LYS A 315 -7.92 -1.66 21.50
C LYS A 315 -7.10 -2.94 21.33
N THR A 316 -5.79 -2.89 21.59
CA THR A 316 -4.94 -4.09 21.50
C THR A 316 -5.25 -5.14 22.55
N LEU A 317 -5.52 -4.73 23.78
CA LEU A 317 -5.91 -5.63 24.85
C LEU A 317 -7.30 -6.24 24.60
N LEU A 318 -8.21 -5.48 24.00
CA LEU A 318 -9.57 -5.93 23.69
C LEU A 318 -9.63 -6.91 22.53
N VAL A 319 -9.02 -6.58 21.38
CA VAL A 319 -9.19 -7.39 20.16
C VAL A 319 -8.00 -8.29 19.85
N GLY A 320 -6.88 -8.14 20.57
CA GLY A 320 -5.65 -8.90 20.32
C GLY A 320 -5.18 -8.79 18.87
N ALA A 321 -5.04 -9.95 18.22
CA ALA A 321 -4.70 -10.10 16.81
C ALA A 321 -5.83 -9.72 15.84
N ASN A 322 -7.02 -9.38 16.35
CA ASN A 322 -8.21 -8.95 15.62
C ASN A 322 -8.68 -10.00 14.60
N GLY A 323 -8.82 -11.26 15.03
CA GLY A 323 -9.30 -12.36 14.18
C GLY A 323 -8.26 -12.89 13.18
N LYS A 324 -7.04 -12.34 13.15
CA LYS A 324 -6.05 -12.74 12.13
C LYS A 324 -5.51 -14.13 12.33
N LEU A 325 -5.31 -14.57 13.58
CA LEU A 325 -4.80 -15.93 13.84
C LEU A 325 -5.86 -16.97 13.51
N GLU A 326 -7.11 -16.66 13.83
CA GLU A 326 -8.31 -17.42 13.51
C GLU A 326 -8.52 -17.49 11.99
N GLU A 327 -8.29 -16.38 11.28
CA GLU A 327 -8.28 -16.35 9.82
C GLU A 327 -7.24 -17.30 9.23
N TRP A 328 -6.01 -17.27 9.75
CA TRP A 328 -4.96 -18.19 9.32
C TRP A 328 -5.32 -19.65 9.61
N ALA A 329 -5.86 -19.93 10.80
CA ALA A 329 -6.29 -21.27 11.18
C ALA A 329 -7.40 -21.80 10.24
N ALA A 330 -8.41 -20.98 9.95
CA ALA A 330 -9.49 -21.33 9.02
C ALA A 330 -8.96 -21.61 7.61
N ILE A 331 -8.00 -20.82 7.13
CA ILE A 331 -7.36 -21.05 5.83
C ILE A 331 -6.57 -22.35 5.84
N PHE A 332 -5.77 -22.63 6.88
CA PHE A 332 -4.99 -23.87 6.95
C PHE A 332 -5.89 -25.11 7.03
N GLN A 333 -7.00 -25.03 7.76
CA GLN A 333 -8.00 -26.10 7.80
C GLN A 333 -8.58 -26.33 6.41
N LEU A 334 -9.05 -25.28 5.75
CA LEU A 334 -9.63 -25.34 4.40
C LEU A 334 -8.63 -25.83 3.33
N MET A 335 -7.37 -25.43 3.43
CA MET A 335 -6.30 -25.91 2.55
C MET A 335 -5.90 -27.36 2.85
N GLY A 336 -6.04 -27.79 4.10
CA GLY A 336 -5.72 -29.14 4.57
C GLY A 336 -6.72 -30.21 4.14
N ASP A 337 -7.96 -29.83 3.82
CA ASP A 337 -9.04 -30.75 3.44
C ASP A 337 -8.71 -31.60 2.19
N ARG A 338 -7.93 -31.04 1.25
CA ARG A 338 -7.49 -31.74 0.03
C ARG A 338 -6.08 -31.32 -0.35
N VAL A 339 -5.23 -32.28 -0.73
CA VAL A 339 -3.87 -32.02 -1.22
C VAL A 339 -3.88 -31.06 -2.43
N SER A 340 -4.92 -31.13 -3.28
CA SER A 340 -5.11 -30.18 -4.38
C SER A 340 -5.23 -28.74 -3.89
N ASN A 341 -6.02 -28.49 -2.84
CA ASN A 341 -6.22 -27.15 -2.29
C ASN A 341 -4.91 -26.62 -1.72
N LEU A 342 -4.16 -27.45 -1.00
CA LEU A 342 -2.85 -27.04 -0.47
C LEU A 342 -1.86 -26.66 -1.59
N LEU A 343 -1.78 -27.46 -2.65
CA LEU A 343 -0.82 -27.21 -3.73
C LEU A 343 -1.23 -26.05 -4.63
N PHE A 344 -2.53 -25.92 -4.92
CA PHE A 344 -3.05 -25.11 -6.01
C PHE A 344 -4.07 -24.05 -5.60
N GLY A 345 -4.50 -24.04 -4.34
CA GLY A 345 -5.55 -23.17 -3.82
C GLY A 345 -6.93 -23.54 -4.36
N ILE A 346 -7.91 -22.68 -4.08
CA ILE A 346 -9.31 -22.85 -4.53
C ILE A 346 -9.59 -22.09 -5.82
N GLY A 347 -8.74 -21.13 -6.20
CA GLY A 347 -8.92 -20.26 -7.36
C GLY A 347 -9.38 -18.85 -6.99
N TRP A 348 -9.36 -17.95 -7.97
CA TRP A 348 -9.88 -16.59 -7.80
C TRP A 348 -11.40 -16.59 -7.61
N GLY A 349 -11.92 -15.69 -6.77
CA GLY A 349 -13.33 -15.65 -6.40
C GLY A 349 -13.70 -16.57 -5.23
N ALA A 350 -12.78 -17.41 -4.75
CA ALA A 350 -13.06 -18.33 -3.64
C ALA A 350 -13.42 -17.58 -2.35
N GLU A 351 -14.28 -18.17 -1.54
CA GLU A 351 -14.68 -17.59 -0.26
C GLU A 351 -14.36 -18.58 0.86
N PHE A 352 -14.21 -18.08 2.09
CA PHE A 352 -14.08 -18.90 3.29
C PHE A 352 -14.80 -18.20 4.44
N VAL A 353 -15.19 -18.96 5.46
CA VAL A 353 -15.86 -18.40 6.65
C VAL A 353 -14.88 -18.53 7.83
N PRO A 354 -14.28 -17.43 8.31
CA PRO A 354 -13.47 -17.48 9.51
C PRO A 354 -14.35 -17.61 10.75
N ASP A 355 -13.87 -18.26 11.81
CA ASP A 355 -14.67 -18.58 13.02
C ASP A 355 -15.28 -17.35 13.71
N TYR A 356 -14.68 -16.17 13.54
CA TYR A 356 -15.17 -14.91 14.11
C TYR A 356 -16.18 -14.18 13.23
N GLN A 357 -16.54 -14.73 12.06
CA GLN A 357 -17.56 -14.18 11.17
C GLN A 357 -18.59 -15.25 10.79
N THR A 358 -19.84 -14.83 10.60
CA THR A 358 -20.93 -15.74 10.18
C THR A 358 -21.11 -15.76 8.67
N GLN A 359 -20.41 -14.88 7.95
CA GLN A 359 -20.54 -14.71 6.51
C GLN A 359 -19.25 -15.09 5.80
N PRO A 360 -19.34 -15.63 4.57
CA PRO A 360 -18.17 -15.91 3.77
C PRO A 360 -17.47 -14.61 3.37
N VAL A 361 -16.14 -14.60 3.49
CA VAL A 361 -15.28 -13.50 3.06
C VAL A 361 -14.39 -13.94 1.91
N ARG A 362 -14.07 -12.98 1.04
CA ARG A 362 -13.29 -13.20 -0.19
C ARG A 362 -11.81 -12.85 -0.05
N TYR A 363 -11.46 -12.13 1.00
CA TYR A 363 -10.13 -11.59 1.22
C TYR A 363 -9.63 -11.97 2.60
N THR A 364 -8.32 -11.90 2.74
CA THR A 364 -7.61 -12.11 3.99
C THR A 364 -6.85 -10.85 4.32
N HIS A 365 -6.45 -10.68 5.58
CA HIS A 365 -5.70 -9.51 6.04
C HIS A 365 -4.20 -9.57 5.69
N SER A 366 -3.75 -10.57 4.91
CA SER A 366 -2.36 -10.79 4.54
C SER A 366 -2.26 -11.26 3.09
N LEU A 367 -1.40 -10.64 2.28
CA LEU A 367 -1.14 -11.09 0.91
C LEU A 367 -0.69 -12.56 0.88
N ILE A 368 0.04 -13.01 1.89
CA ILE A 368 0.54 -14.38 1.97
C ILE A 368 -0.63 -15.36 2.13
N SER A 369 -1.51 -15.12 3.12
CA SER A 369 -2.68 -15.98 3.31
C SER A 369 -3.66 -15.88 2.14
N PHE A 370 -3.76 -14.72 1.49
CA PHE A 370 -4.58 -14.53 0.29
C PHE A 370 -4.07 -15.38 -0.88
N VAL A 371 -2.78 -15.28 -1.19
CA VAL A 371 -2.15 -16.06 -2.28
C VAL A 371 -2.21 -17.55 -1.96
N LEU A 372 -2.00 -17.94 -0.70
CA LEU A 372 -2.16 -19.33 -0.27
C LEU A 372 -3.59 -19.84 -0.50
N LEU A 373 -4.61 -19.11 -0.06
CA LEU A 373 -6.02 -19.48 -0.24
C LEU A 373 -6.38 -19.65 -1.73
N LYS A 374 -5.92 -18.72 -2.57
CA LYS A 374 -6.36 -18.64 -3.97
C LYS A 374 -5.54 -19.51 -4.90
N SER A 375 -4.26 -19.67 -4.63
CA SER A 375 -3.29 -20.29 -5.55
C SER A 375 -2.36 -21.32 -4.90
N GLY A 376 -2.55 -21.62 -3.61
CA GLY A 376 -1.82 -22.65 -2.89
C GLY A 376 -0.34 -22.34 -2.71
N LEU A 377 0.42 -23.39 -2.37
CA LEU A 377 1.87 -23.34 -2.28
C LEU A 377 2.54 -23.00 -3.61
N LEU A 378 1.95 -23.42 -4.74
CA LEU A 378 2.45 -23.05 -6.07
C LEU A 378 2.42 -21.53 -6.26
N GLY A 379 1.31 -20.90 -5.92
CA GLY A 379 1.19 -19.44 -6.02
C GLY A 379 2.16 -18.68 -5.12
N LEU A 380 2.37 -19.17 -3.89
CA LEU A 380 3.40 -18.60 -3.00
C LEU A 380 4.80 -18.74 -3.59
N LEU A 381 5.13 -19.87 -4.19
CA LEU A 381 6.41 -20.07 -4.88
C LEU A 381 6.55 -19.11 -6.07
N LEU A 382 5.53 -18.96 -6.90
CA LEU A 382 5.53 -18.03 -8.03
C LEU A 382 5.69 -16.58 -7.56
N LEU A 383 4.98 -16.18 -6.51
CA LEU A 383 5.12 -14.86 -5.88
C LEU A 383 6.56 -14.65 -5.36
N ALA A 384 7.13 -15.66 -4.69
CA ALA A 384 8.51 -15.63 -4.22
C ALA A 384 9.51 -15.56 -5.37
N LEU A 385 9.26 -16.18 -6.52
CA LEU A 385 10.10 -16.07 -7.70
C LEU A 385 10.04 -14.66 -8.32
N VAL A 386 8.86 -14.05 -8.38
CA VAL A 386 8.66 -12.68 -8.86
C VAL A 386 9.38 -11.68 -7.96
N TYR A 387 9.10 -11.70 -6.65
CA TYR A 387 9.61 -10.71 -5.71
C TYR A 387 10.97 -11.03 -5.12
N GLY A 388 11.24 -12.29 -4.80
CA GLY A 388 12.49 -12.72 -4.18
C GLY A 388 13.70 -12.31 -4.99
N ARG A 389 13.64 -12.44 -6.33
CA ARG A 389 14.70 -11.94 -7.20
C ARG A 389 14.82 -10.41 -7.17
N LEU A 390 13.70 -9.70 -7.32
CA LEU A 390 13.69 -8.24 -7.35
C LEU A 390 14.29 -7.67 -6.06
N ILE A 391 13.85 -8.20 -4.92
CA ILE A 391 14.30 -7.83 -3.58
C ILE A 391 15.76 -8.24 -3.35
N PHE A 392 16.14 -9.48 -3.69
CA PHE A 392 17.52 -9.95 -3.53
C PHE A 392 18.51 -9.12 -4.36
N ARG A 393 18.13 -8.75 -5.59
CA ARG A 393 18.93 -7.83 -6.42
C ARG A 393 19.17 -6.50 -5.72
N GLN A 394 18.17 -5.97 -5.01
CA GLN A 394 18.36 -4.73 -4.25
C GLN A 394 19.30 -4.94 -3.06
N PHE A 395 19.07 -5.97 -2.24
CA PHE A 395 19.93 -6.24 -1.09
C PHE A 395 21.40 -6.45 -1.50
N ALA A 396 21.63 -7.14 -2.62
CA ALA A 396 22.98 -7.31 -3.16
C ALA A 396 23.66 -5.98 -3.52
N GLN A 397 22.90 -5.00 -4.04
CA GLN A 397 23.41 -3.66 -4.32
C GLN A 397 23.72 -2.88 -3.04
N TYR A 398 22.98 -3.12 -1.96
CA TYR A 398 23.15 -2.42 -0.69
C TYR A 398 24.31 -2.91 0.17
N ARG A 399 24.74 -4.16 0.00
CA ARG A 399 25.73 -4.79 0.90
C ARG A 399 26.99 -3.95 1.12
N ASN A 400 27.43 -3.22 0.10
CA ASN A 400 28.66 -2.41 0.14
C ASN A 400 28.43 -0.92 -0.12
N ALA A 401 27.17 -0.49 -0.32
CA ALA A 401 26.87 0.86 -0.74
C ALA A 401 26.50 1.74 0.45
N LYS A 402 27.06 2.95 0.51
CA LYS A 402 26.64 3.95 1.49
C LYS A 402 25.23 4.44 1.13
N ILE A 403 24.27 4.18 2.01
CA ILE A 403 22.87 4.57 1.81
C ILE A 403 22.75 6.08 2.11
N GLU A 404 22.31 6.86 1.12
CA GLU A 404 21.98 8.26 1.34
C GLU A 404 20.71 8.39 2.20
N TYR A 405 20.59 9.47 2.98
CA TYR A 405 19.44 9.67 3.87
C TYR A 405 18.11 9.67 3.09
N GLU A 406 18.02 10.36 1.95
CA GLU A 406 16.81 10.37 1.12
C GLU A 406 16.45 8.96 0.60
N GLN A 407 17.45 8.10 0.36
CA GLN A 407 17.24 6.71 -0.03
C GLN A 407 16.76 5.86 1.14
N LEU A 408 17.33 6.04 2.34
CA LEU A 408 16.87 5.36 3.54
C LEU A 408 15.42 5.70 3.86
N ALA A 409 15.02 6.97 3.76
CA ALA A 409 13.63 7.40 3.91
C ALA A 409 12.69 6.64 2.96
N LEU A 410 13.12 6.48 1.71
CA LEU A 410 12.37 5.74 0.70
C LEU A 410 12.28 4.24 1.01
N ILE A 411 13.39 3.64 1.46
CA ILE A 411 13.45 2.23 1.86
C ILE A 411 12.49 1.96 3.01
N LEU A 412 12.51 2.82 4.04
CA LEU A 412 11.65 2.67 5.21
C LEU A 412 10.17 2.83 4.85
N ALA A 413 9.82 3.84 4.03
CA ALA A 413 8.44 4.03 3.56
C ALA A 413 7.95 2.83 2.73
N GLY A 414 8.74 2.35 1.78
CA GLY A 414 8.40 1.19 0.96
C GLY A 414 8.32 -0.11 1.76
N ALA A 415 9.23 -0.31 2.72
CA ALA A 415 9.24 -1.48 3.59
C ALA A 415 8.01 -1.52 4.52
N ALA A 416 7.57 -0.38 5.04
CA ALA A 416 6.35 -0.30 5.83
C ALA A 416 5.10 -0.65 5.02
N VAL A 417 4.99 -0.14 3.78
CA VAL A 417 3.90 -0.53 2.86
C VAL A 417 3.92 -2.04 2.59
N LEU A 418 5.11 -2.58 2.28
CA LEU A 418 5.28 -4.01 2.03
C LEU A 418 4.86 -4.83 3.26
N LEU A 419 5.30 -4.46 4.44
CA LEU A 419 4.97 -5.18 5.68
C LEU A 419 3.47 -5.13 5.99
N ILE A 420 2.82 -3.99 5.78
CA ILE A 420 1.37 -3.88 5.97
C ILE A 420 0.62 -4.80 5.01
N GLY A 421 0.92 -4.75 3.72
CA GLY A 421 0.23 -5.63 2.75
C GLY A 421 0.55 -7.10 2.95
N LEU A 422 1.76 -7.45 3.39
CA LEU A 422 2.14 -8.83 3.65
C LEU A 422 1.50 -9.41 4.90
N ALA A 423 1.32 -8.65 5.97
CA ALA A 423 0.99 -9.22 7.29
C ALA A 423 -0.22 -8.60 7.99
N PHE A 424 -0.56 -7.34 7.71
CA PHE A 424 -1.45 -6.60 8.61
C PHE A 424 -2.78 -6.18 8.01
N GLN A 425 -2.86 -5.87 6.72
CA GLN A 425 -4.08 -5.34 6.11
C GLN A 425 -4.23 -5.81 4.66
N PRO A 426 -5.48 -5.86 4.14
CA PRO A 426 -5.75 -6.18 2.74
C PRO A 426 -5.38 -5.06 1.76
N THR A 427 -4.47 -4.15 2.13
CA THR A 427 -4.05 -3.02 1.30
C THR A 427 -3.22 -3.43 0.08
N TYR A 428 -2.74 -4.68 0.06
CA TYR A 428 -2.17 -5.29 -1.14
C TYR A 428 -3.13 -5.27 -2.33
N LYS A 429 -4.45 -5.19 -2.07
CA LYS A 429 -5.44 -5.10 -3.16
C LYS A 429 -5.47 -3.73 -3.86
N MET A 430 -4.79 -2.72 -3.31
CA MET A 430 -4.82 -1.35 -3.82
C MET A 430 -3.66 -1.08 -4.78
N LEU A 431 -3.91 -0.27 -5.80
CA LEU A 431 -2.89 0.10 -6.80
C LEU A 431 -1.65 0.78 -6.17
N GLY A 432 -1.85 1.58 -5.11
CA GLY A 432 -0.75 2.25 -4.42
C GLY A 432 0.26 1.30 -3.80
N PHE A 433 -0.14 0.08 -3.42
CA PHE A 433 0.78 -0.94 -2.90
C PHE A 433 1.81 -1.32 -3.96
N SER A 434 1.34 -1.58 -5.19
CA SER A 434 2.20 -1.97 -6.31
C SER A 434 3.11 -0.82 -6.75
N LEU A 435 2.62 0.42 -6.73
CA LEU A 435 3.43 1.59 -7.06
C LEU A 435 4.50 1.89 -6.01
N ALA A 436 4.16 1.80 -4.72
CA ALA A 436 5.14 1.98 -3.64
C ALA A 436 6.29 0.95 -3.75
N ILE A 437 5.97 -0.31 -4.04
CA ILE A 437 6.99 -1.34 -4.26
C ILE A 437 7.79 -1.05 -5.54
N SER A 438 7.14 -0.62 -6.62
CA SER A 438 7.83 -0.28 -7.87
C SER A 438 8.82 0.87 -7.68
N ILE A 439 8.44 1.92 -6.94
CA ILE A 439 9.30 3.05 -6.57
C ILE A 439 10.51 2.55 -5.78
N LEU A 440 10.27 1.71 -4.76
CA LEU A 440 11.32 1.09 -3.97
C LEU A 440 12.31 0.33 -4.86
N LEU A 441 11.83 -0.36 -5.89
CA LEU A 441 12.69 -1.17 -6.77
C LEU A 441 13.45 -0.35 -7.83
N ILE A 442 12.96 0.81 -8.28
CA ILE A 442 13.62 1.58 -9.35
C ILE A 442 14.56 2.69 -8.85
N MET A 443 14.26 3.33 -7.72
CA MET A 443 14.99 4.53 -7.28
C MET A 443 16.38 4.25 -6.67
N GLN A 444 16.77 2.99 -6.52
CA GLN A 444 17.98 2.56 -5.81
C GLN A 444 19.23 2.47 -6.70
N ALA A 445 19.06 2.68 -8.02
CA ALA A 445 20.09 2.39 -9.03
C ALA A 445 21.28 3.37 -9.11
N LYS A 446 21.24 4.50 -8.39
CA LYS A 446 22.32 5.51 -8.45
C LYS A 446 23.59 5.13 -7.69
N LEU A 447 23.54 4.09 -6.84
CA LEU A 447 24.66 3.69 -5.98
C LEU A 447 25.87 3.08 -6.73
N SER A 448 25.70 2.70 -7.99
CA SER A 448 26.73 1.96 -8.76
C SER A 448 27.68 2.81 -9.61
N ARG A 449 27.57 4.15 -9.61
CA ARG A 449 28.42 5.02 -10.45
C ARG A 449 29.48 5.83 -9.70
N ALA A 450 29.61 5.65 -8.39
CA ALA A 450 30.56 6.37 -7.55
C ALA A 450 31.63 5.47 -6.90
N ALA A 451 31.64 4.18 -7.24
CA ALA A 451 32.69 3.21 -6.94
C ALA A 451 33.25 2.72 -8.28
#